data_AF-A0A1C3E7Z7-F1
#
_entry.id   AF-A0A1C3E7Z7-F1
#
_cell.length_a   1.000
_cell.length_b   1.000
_cell.length_c   1.000
_cell.angle_alpha   90.00
_cell.angle_beta   90.00
_cell.angle_gamma   90.00
#
_symmetry.space_group_name_H-M   'P 1'
#
loop_
_entity.id
_entity.type
_entity.pdbx_description
1 polymer ?
#
loop_
_entity_poly.entity_id
_entity_poly.type
_entity_poly.pdbx_seq_one_letter_code
_entity_poly.pdbx_strand_id
1 'polypeptide(L)'
;MAGCGFSFRQTKGNAHAEDEIRQRVRAHRPEMRWIENESIRLGVDLNLGGAITWLSTTQHPENMVNNWDWGRQIQMSFYAGPAKFRVEGKEVAPAWADFPWNPVQAGDHFGNASKTIAFEQDKHSLKVTAIPMQWSLNNAPCECQIVSVIQLDGHQVRMINQLENQREDATFYPARDQELPAVYLTGNFNRLISYRGQAPWTHEAWEEIEHHPQPGEFPWLRLYGSEGWIALVDQAGYGCGLWQSNNPTFLGGIADHRSVKARRESPQSGVGTYDFPTGYLASVRPEHLEAGKSYVYETRLVLGSIDEIRTSIAKLADQSGLPHWSFEKDRQGWTWQGSESAIHACQRLPEGKEVLSGVVTCGAVHLVSPPCVWQLAKSRRLKASLQLDSTQPVRLNLYWQHPGDREFVPGQMVSTIYGKVNESQNQTESSGFEQIEWELPDTNGIAEKSLVSRLRISFAPTDRSIQLPVKIQSIRAMTIQ
;
A
#
# COMPACT_ATOMS: atom_id res chain seq x y z
N MET A 1 -8.39 -12.08 -7.02
CA MET A 1 -8.31 -10.81 -6.26
C MET A 1 -9.46 -10.78 -5.27
N ALA A 2 -9.21 -11.18 -4.02
CA ALA A 2 -10.15 -10.94 -2.94
C ALA A 2 -10.02 -9.46 -2.60
N GLY A 3 -10.87 -8.62 -3.22
CA GLY A 3 -11.05 -7.26 -2.75
C GLY A 3 -11.35 -7.34 -1.26
N CYS A 4 -10.61 -6.58 -0.46
CA CYS A 4 -10.96 -6.28 0.92
C CYS A 4 -12.31 -5.55 0.93
N GLY A 5 -13.40 -6.28 0.69
CA GLY A 5 -14.76 -5.84 0.91
C GLY A 5 -15.02 -5.92 2.40
N PHE A 6 -14.46 -4.98 3.15
CA PHE A 6 -14.73 -4.85 4.57
C PHE A 6 -16.12 -4.24 4.72
N SER A 7 -17.09 -5.04 5.17
CA SER A 7 -18.36 -4.46 5.62
C SER A 7 -18.08 -3.73 6.92
N PHE A 8 -18.20 -2.40 6.93
CA PHE A 8 -18.28 -1.60 8.15
C PHE A 8 -19.65 -1.85 8.80
N ARG A 9 -19.93 -3.08 9.21
CA ARG A 9 -21.09 -3.36 10.05
C ARG A 9 -20.76 -2.75 11.41
N GLN A 10 -21.38 -1.62 11.72
CA GLN A 10 -21.74 -1.33 13.10
C GLN A 10 -22.68 -2.46 13.54
N THR A 11 -22.11 -3.59 13.95
CA THR A 11 -22.81 -4.46 14.88
C THR A 11 -23.08 -3.59 16.10
N LYS A 12 -24.34 -3.48 16.53
CA LYS A 12 -24.69 -2.87 17.82
C LYS A 12 -23.89 -3.59 18.90
N GLY A 13 -22.71 -3.08 19.20
CA GLY A 13 -21.87 -3.55 20.29
C GLY A 13 -22.58 -3.27 21.60
N ASN A 14 -22.10 -3.90 22.67
CA ASN A 14 -22.51 -3.49 24.02
C ASN A 14 -22.04 -2.04 24.22
N ALA A 15 -22.96 -1.08 24.27
CA ALA A 15 -22.65 0.34 24.41
C ALA A 15 -21.74 0.64 25.62
N HIS A 16 -21.85 -0.16 26.68
CA HIS A 16 -20.97 -0.06 27.86
C HIS A 16 -19.50 -0.37 27.54
N ALA A 17 -19.24 -1.36 26.69
CA ALA A 17 -17.88 -1.72 26.28
C ALA A 17 -17.26 -0.65 25.37
N GLU A 18 -18.05 -0.05 24.47
CA GLU A 18 -17.59 1.07 23.65
C GLU A 18 -17.26 2.31 24.49
N ASP A 19 -18.03 2.56 25.56
CA ASP A 19 -17.77 3.68 26.48
C ASP A 19 -16.48 3.47 27.29
N GLU A 20 -16.18 2.25 27.76
CA GLU A 20 -14.92 1.94 28.44
C GLU A 20 -13.70 2.15 27.53
N ILE A 21 -13.79 1.70 26.27
CA ILE A 21 -12.73 1.90 25.28
C ILE A 21 -12.48 3.40 25.09
N ARG A 22 -13.54 4.20 24.91
CA ARG A 22 -13.44 5.66 24.77
C ARG A 22 -12.88 6.32 26.02
N GLN A 23 -13.23 5.84 27.21
CA GLN A 23 -12.65 6.32 28.46
C GLN A 23 -11.15 6.04 28.52
N ARG A 24 -10.69 4.85 28.11
CA ARG A 24 -9.25 4.55 28.00
C ARG A 24 -8.53 5.50 27.04
N VAL A 25 -9.08 5.71 25.85
CA VAL A 25 -8.52 6.65 24.86
C VAL A 25 -8.45 8.08 25.43
N ARG A 26 -9.49 8.55 26.11
CA ARG A 26 -9.52 9.89 26.74
C ARG A 26 -8.62 10.02 27.97
N ALA A 27 -8.38 8.92 28.69
CA ALA A 27 -7.49 8.89 29.84
C ALA A 27 -6.01 8.89 29.43
N HIS A 28 -5.71 8.70 28.14
CA HIS A 28 -4.36 8.77 27.60
C HIS A 28 -3.64 10.04 27.98
N ARG A 29 -2.33 9.91 28.22
CA ARG A 29 -1.44 11.04 28.53
C ARG A 29 -0.30 11.01 27.52
N PRO A 30 -0.28 11.95 26.55
CA PRO A 30 0.67 11.90 25.48
C PRO A 30 2.08 12.20 25.98
N GLU A 31 3.06 11.46 25.47
CA GLU A 31 4.47 11.81 25.60
C GLU A 31 4.95 12.37 24.25
N MET A 32 4.69 13.65 24.03
CA MET A 32 4.96 14.27 22.74
C MET A 32 6.45 14.50 22.49
N ARG A 33 6.87 14.29 21.24
CA ARG A 33 8.14 14.73 20.68
C ARG A 33 7.88 15.49 19.39
N TRP A 34 8.63 16.56 19.20
CA TRP A 34 8.33 17.58 18.19
C TRP A 34 9.50 17.80 17.26
N ILE A 35 9.21 17.98 15.98
CA ILE A 35 10.07 18.66 15.02
C ILE A 35 9.27 19.76 14.31
N GLU A 36 9.95 20.84 13.96
CA GLU A 36 9.34 21.98 13.28
C GLU A 36 10.33 22.66 12.35
N ASN A 37 9.81 23.29 11.30
CA ASN A 37 10.52 24.20 10.43
C ASN A 37 9.63 25.44 10.18
N GLU A 38 9.99 26.29 9.21
CA GLU A 38 9.25 27.53 8.91
C GLU A 38 7.80 27.29 8.43
N SER A 39 7.46 26.07 8.00
CA SER A 39 6.17 25.75 7.36
C SER A 39 5.33 24.73 8.14
N ILE A 40 5.97 23.76 8.80
CA ILE A 40 5.34 22.59 9.40
C ILE A 40 5.79 22.44 10.85
N ARG A 41 4.83 22.11 11.71
CA ARG A 41 5.09 21.53 13.04
C ARG A 41 4.46 20.15 13.12
N LEU A 42 5.25 19.16 13.51
CA LEU A 42 4.87 17.76 13.58
C LEU A 42 5.19 17.19 14.96
N GLY A 43 4.24 16.46 15.53
CA GLY A 43 4.37 15.81 16.82
C GLY A 43 4.08 14.31 16.73
N VAL A 44 4.98 13.50 17.30
CA VAL A 44 4.78 12.07 17.54
C VAL A 44 4.53 11.81 19.02
N ASP A 45 3.73 10.80 19.34
CA ASP A 45 3.43 10.41 20.71
C ASP A 45 4.10 9.10 21.10
N LEU A 46 5.11 9.16 21.98
CA LEU A 46 5.86 7.98 22.40
C LEU A 46 5.01 6.99 23.22
N ASN A 47 3.91 7.45 23.81
CA ASN A 47 2.95 6.58 24.48
C ASN A 47 1.94 5.95 23.51
N LEU A 48 2.07 6.16 22.19
CA LEU A 48 1.28 5.54 21.12
C LEU A 48 2.18 5.03 19.99
N GLY A 49 3.23 4.28 20.35
CA GLY A 49 4.19 3.72 19.38
C GLY A 49 4.88 4.75 18.48
N GLY A 50 4.93 6.02 18.90
CA GLY A 50 5.42 7.15 18.11
C GLY A 50 4.65 7.43 16.83
N ALA A 51 3.35 7.10 16.79
CA ALA A 51 2.47 7.57 15.73
C ALA A 51 2.45 9.10 15.67
N ILE A 52 2.27 9.67 14.47
CA ILE A 52 2.08 11.11 14.30
C ILE A 52 0.65 11.43 14.73
N THR A 53 0.53 12.10 15.87
CA THR A 53 -0.74 12.55 16.46
C THR A 53 -0.95 14.05 16.31
N TRP A 54 0.07 14.79 15.85
CA TRP A 54 -0.03 16.20 15.53
C TRP A 54 0.64 16.56 14.21
N LEU A 55 -0.09 17.30 13.38
CA LEU A 55 0.43 17.96 12.19
C LEU A 55 -0.27 19.32 12.04
N SER A 56 0.49 20.39 11.90
CA SER A 56 -0.04 21.75 11.70
C SER A 56 0.88 22.55 10.77
N THR A 57 0.34 23.60 10.19
CA THR A 57 1.06 24.53 9.31
C THR A 57 0.81 25.97 9.73
N THR A 58 1.47 26.94 9.10
CA THR A 58 1.17 28.36 9.33
C THR A 58 -0.26 28.76 8.96
N GLN A 59 -0.86 28.08 7.97
CA GLN A 59 -2.23 28.31 7.49
C GLN A 59 -3.27 27.56 8.33
N HIS A 60 -2.88 26.42 8.90
CA HIS A 60 -3.67 25.61 9.84
C HIS A 60 -2.87 25.39 11.13
N PRO A 61 -2.85 26.38 12.05
CA PRO A 61 -2.12 26.27 13.31
C PRO A 61 -2.74 25.25 14.29
N GLU A 62 -3.99 24.86 14.07
CA GLU A 62 -4.65 23.75 14.75
C GLU A 62 -4.14 22.38 14.27
N ASN A 63 -4.42 21.35 15.07
CA ASN A 63 -4.04 19.99 14.70
C ASN A 63 -4.92 19.46 13.55
N MET A 64 -4.28 19.11 12.44
CA MET A 64 -4.92 18.52 11.27
C MET A 64 -5.18 17.01 11.44
N VAL A 65 -4.54 16.34 12.39
CA VAL A 65 -4.66 14.88 12.58
C VAL A 65 -5.93 14.55 13.36
N ASN A 66 -6.72 13.59 12.86
CA ASN A 66 -7.80 13.01 13.66
C ASN A 66 -7.20 12.01 14.64
N ASN A 67 -7.66 11.99 15.89
CA ASN A 67 -7.22 11.16 17.01
C ASN A 67 -8.43 10.54 17.75
N TRP A 68 -9.55 10.32 17.06
CA TRP A 68 -10.80 9.80 17.67
C TRP A 68 -10.62 8.45 18.38
N ASP A 69 -9.78 7.58 17.84
CA ASP A 69 -9.40 6.27 18.37
C ASP A 69 -7.94 5.94 17.97
N TRP A 70 -7.41 4.77 18.36
CA TRP A 70 -6.04 4.33 17.99
C TRP A 70 -5.94 3.72 16.58
N GLY A 71 -7.03 3.70 15.82
CA GLY A 71 -7.02 3.37 14.40
C GLY A 71 -6.85 4.62 13.51
N ARG A 72 -6.95 5.83 14.08
CA ARG A 72 -6.99 7.09 13.36
C ARG A 72 -5.88 8.00 13.82
N GLN A 73 -4.75 7.95 13.12
CA GLN A 73 -3.58 8.82 13.26
C GLN A 73 -2.95 8.94 11.85
N ILE A 74 -1.78 9.58 11.74
CA ILE A 74 -0.88 9.28 10.61
C ILE A 74 0.06 8.17 11.08
N GLN A 75 -0.16 6.95 10.58
CA GLN A 75 0.43 5.74 11.18
C GLN A 75 0.57 4.54 10.24
N MET A 76 1.47 3.63 10.58
CA MET A 76 1.63 2.36 9.86
C MET A 76 0.51 1.38 10.20
N SER A 77 -0.07 0.75 9.16
CA SER A 77 -1.03 -0.36 9.27
C SER A 77 -0.70 -1.41 8.22
N PHE A 78 -0.36 -2.62 8.68
CA PHE A 78 0.08 -3.73 7.82
C PHE A 78 -0.92 -4.88 7.83
N TYR A 79 -0.94 -5.70 6.78
CA TYR A 79 -1.87 -6.81 6.65
C TYR A 79 -1.16 -8.06 6.13
N ALA A 80 -1.33 -9.19 6.82
CA ALA A 80 -0.85 -10.50 6.36
C ALA A 80 -1.83 -11.60 6.76
N GLY A 81 -1.68 -12.80 6.21
CA GLY A 81 -2.48 -13.94 6.66
C GLY A 81 -2.12 -14.40 8.09
N PRO A 82 -2.87 -15.32 8.67
CA PRO A 82 -4.11 -15.89 8.13
C PRO A 82 -5.26 -14.87 8.18
N ALA A 83 -6.33 -15.12 7.43
CA ALA A 83 -7.61 -14.48 7.72
C ALA A 83 -8.10 -14.95 9.10
N LYS A 84 -8.88 -14.14 9.83
CA LYS A 84 -9.32 -14.44 11.20
C LYS A 84 -8.13 -14.79 12.12
N PHE A 85 -7.09 -13.95 12.15
CA PHE A 85 -5.92 -14.19 13.00
C PHE A 85 -6.30 -14.21 14.48
N ARG A 86 -5.65 -15.10 15.26
CA ARG A 86 -5.94 -15.33 16.68
C ARG A 86 -4.65 -15.54 17.46
N VAL A 87 -4.68 -15.12 18.71
CA VAL A 87 -3.67 -15.41 19.72
C VAL A 87 -4.38 -16.06 20.90
N GLU A 88 -3.82 -17.15 21.43
CA GLU A 88 -4.40 -17.87 22.56
C GLU A 88 -4.62 -16.93 23.76
N GLY A 89 -5.79 -17.04 24.40
CA GLY A 89 -6.14 -16.22 25.56
C GLY A 89 -6.43 -14.74 25.27
N LYS A 90 -6.43 -14.31 24.00
CA LYS A 90 -6.78 -12.93 23.61
C LYS A 90 -8.22 -12.83 23.13
N GLU A 91 -8.94 -11.84 23.66
CA GLU A 91 -10.28 -11.50 23.21
C GLU A 91 -10.25 -10.89 21.80
N VAL A 92 -11.24 -11.23 20.98
CA VAL A 92 -11.39 -10.71 19.61
C VAL A 92 -12.55 -9.74 19.59
N ALA A 93 -12.33 -8.55 19.03
CA ALA A 93 -13.39 -7.56 18.85
C ALA A 93 -14.44 -8.11 17.86
N PRO A 94 -15.73 -8.20 18.24
CA PRO A 94 -16.76 -8.78 17.37
C PRO A 94 -16.89 -8.10 16.00
N ALA A 95 -16.74 -6.78 15.94
CA ALA A 95 -16.76 -6.01 14.69
C ALA A 95 -15.61 -6.37 13.74
N TRP A 96 -14.54 -6.97 14.28
CA TRP A 96 -13.31 -7.33 13.58
C TRP A 96 -13.03 -8.84 13.66
N ALA A 97 -14.06 -9.67 13.85
CA ALA A 97 -13.88 -11.12 14.00
C ALA A 97 -13.16 -11.76 12.80
N ASP A 98 -13.36 -11.23 11.60
CA ASP A 98 -12.73 -11.75 10.38
C ASP A 98 -11.40 -11.08 10.03
N PHE A 99 -10.90 -10.19 10.88
CA PHE A 99 -9.67 -9.47 10.59
C PHE A 99 -8.46 -10.39 10.49
N PRO A 100 -7.55 -10.09 9.56
CA PRO A 100 -6.30 -10.82 9.40
C PRO A 100 -5.27 -10.39 10.45
N TRP A 101 -4.03 -10.88 10.34
CA TRP A 101 -2.91 -10.32 11.08
C TRP A 101 -2.75 -8.85 10.68
N ASN A 102 -2.86 -7.93 11.65
CA ASN A 102 -2.90 -6.49 11.39
C ASN A 102 -2.21 -5.68 12.50
N PRO A 103 -0.88 -5.49 12.39
CA PRO A 103 -0.14 -4.54 13.22
C PRO A 103 -0.55 -3.11 12.92
N VAL A 104 -0.93 -2.40 13.98
CA VAL A 104 -1.25 -0.96 13.95
C VAL A 104 -0.32 -0.24 14.93
N GLN A 105 0.27 0.86 14.47
CA GLN A 105 1.34 1.56 15.20
C GLN A 105 0.88 2.29 16.46
N ALA A 106 -0.33 2.85 16.51
CA ALA A 106 -0.79 3.59 17.69
C ALA A 106 -1.35 2.66 18.77
N GLY A 107 -2.09 1.62 18.39
CA GLY A 107 -2.71 0.70 19.34
C GLY A 107 -3.81 -0.18 18.74
N ASP A 108 -4.52 -0.90 19.60
CA ASP A 108 -5.62 -1.77 19.22
C ASP A 108 -7.01 -1.11 19.35
N HIS A 109 -8.02 -1.79 18.83
CA HIS A 109 -9.42 -1.37 18.90
C HIS A 109 -9.95 -1.23 20.34
N PHE A 110 -9.32 -1.89 21.31
CA PHE A 110 -9.74 -1.90 22.71
C PHE A 110 -9.15 -0.72 23.50
N GLY A 111 -8.34 0.13 22.86
CA GLY A 111 -7.73 1.30 23.45
C GLY A 111 -6.39 1.02 24.14
N ASN A 112 -5.76 -0.14 23.90
CA ASN A 112 -4.41 -0.41 24.40
C ASN A 112 -3.38 0.15 23.42
N ALA A 113 -2.44 0.94 23.94
CA ALA A 113 -1.41 1.59 23.15
C ALA A 113 -0.27 0.64 22.76
N SER A 114 0.31 0.87 21.59
CA SER A 114 1.58 0.27 21.19
C SER A 114 2.75 0.82 21.98
N LYS A 115 3.80 -0.01 22.14
CA LYS A 115 4.94 0.32 22.99
C LYS A 115 6.10 0.85 22.17
N THR A 116 6.51 2.10 22.42
CA THR A 116 7.80 2.60 21.94
C THR A 116 8.94 1.91 22.69
N ILE A 117 9.92 1.39 21.95
CA ILE A 117 11.09 0.69 22.50
C ILE A 117 12.41 1.43 22.24
N ALA A 118 12.46 2.31 21.25
CA ALA A 118 13.58 3.22 21.05
C ALA A 118 13.10 4.54 20.44
N PHE A 119 13.77 5.62 20.80
CA PHE A 119 13.53 6.95 20.26
C PHE A 119 14.87 7.68 20.10
N GLU A 120 15.09 8.23 18.92
CA GLU A 120 16.22 9.08 18.59
C GLU A 120 15.70 10.35 17.93
N GLN A 121 16.29 11.49 18.24
CA GLN A 121 15.95 12.77 17.62
C GLN A 121 17.19 13.62 17.42
N ASP A 122 17.26 14.26 16.26
CA ASP A 122 18.20 15.36 16.00
C ASP A 122 17.42 16.65 15.69
N LYS A 123 18.11 17.68 15.20
CA LYS A 123 17.51 18.99 14.92
C LYS A 123 16.43 18.96 13.81
N HIS A 124 16.52 18.03 12.87
CA HIS A 124 15.72 17.98 11.65
C HIS A 124 15.01 16.65 11.41
N SER A 125 15.26 15.64 12.26
CA SER A 125 14.68 14.32 12.14
C SER A 125 14.33 13.68 13.48
N LEU A 126 13.35 12.77 13.45
CA LEU A 126 13.08 11.84 14.54
C LEU A 126 12.97 10.42 14.00
N LYS A 127 13.40 9.47 14.82
CA LYS A 127 13.33 8.05 14.57
C LYS A 127 12.69 7.36 15.77
N VAL A 128 11.62 6.61 15.52
CA VAL A 128 10.89 5.84 16.53
C VAL A 128 10.98 4.37 16.15
N THR A 129 11.29 3.50 17.12
CA THR A 129 11.05 2.06 17.01
C THR A 129 9.99 1.64 18.01
N ALA A 130 8.98 0.88 17.57
CA ALA A 130 7.89 0.42 18.42
C ALA A 130 7.52 -1.05 18.18
N ILE A 131 6.86 -1.65 19.16
CA ILE A 131 6.12 -2.91 19.04
C ILE A 131 4.64 -2.55 18.85
N PRO A 132 4.08 -2.78 17.65
CA PRO A 132 2.69 -2.46 17.36
C PRO A 132 1.73 -3.45 18.03
N MET A 133 0.44 -3.12 18.04
CA MET A 133 -0.61 -3.99 18.56
C MET A 133 -1.41 -4.62 17.41
N GLN A 134 -1.96 -5.82 17.64
CA GLN A 134 -2.93 -6.42 16.73
C GLN A 134 -4.28 -5.70 16.85
N TRP A 135 -4.73 -5.05 15.78
CA TRP A 135 -5.94 -4.20 15.81
C TRP A 135 -7.17 -4.90 16.41
N SER A 136 -7.44 -6.13 15.98
CA SER A 136 -8.68 -6.85 16.31
C SER A 136 -8.63 -7.60 17.65
N LEU A 137 -7.48 -7.63 18.33
CA LEU A 137 -7.26 -8.44 19.53
C LEU A 137 -6.98 -7.56 20.75
N ASN A 138 -7.61 -7.88 21.88
CA ASN A 138 -7.46 -7.09 23.11
C ASN A 138 -6.07 -7.28 23.73
N ASN A 139 -5.29 -6.21 23.72
CA ASN A 139 -3.98 -6.12 24.35
C ASN A 139 -3.01 -7.21 23.87
N ALA A 140 -2.93 -7.43 22.56
CA ALA A 140 -2.03 -8.39 21.93
C ALA A 140 -0.91 -7.69 21.13
N PRO A 141 0.32 -7.61 21.66
CA PRO A 141 1.47 -7.13 20.90
C PRO A 141 1.76 -8.01 19.68
N CYS A 142 2.24 -7.40 18.60
CA CYS A 142 2.64 -8.14 17.41
C CYS A 142 4.05 -8.73 17.54
N GLU A 143 4.28 -9.86 16.90
CA GLU A 143 5.61 -10.44 16.65
C GLU A 143 6.34 -9.70 15.51
N CYS A 144 6.42 -8.38 15.62
CA CYS A 144 7.16 -7.54 14.68
C CYS A 144 7.58 -6.24 15.36
N GLN A 145 8.56 -5.57 14.77
CA GLN A 145 8.92 -4.20 15.13
C GLN A 145 8.65 -3.29 13.96
N ILE A 146 8.29 -2.05 14.25
CA ILE A 146 8.12 -1.00 13.27
C ILE A 146 9.11 0.11 13.56
N VAL A 147 9.70 0.67 12.51
CA VAL A 147 10.61 1.83 12.59
C VAL A 147 10.07 2.92 11.69
N SER A 148 10.00 4.15 12.19
CA SER A 148 9.64 5.33 11.41
C SER A 148 10.72 6.39 11.56
N VAL A 149 11.32 6.80 10.44
CA VAL A 149 12.24 7.95 10.36
C VAL A 149 11.50 9.07 9.64
N ILE A 150 11.31 10.20 10.32
CA ILE A 150 10.53 11.33 9.84
C ILE A 150 11.43 12.56 9.77
N GLN A 151 11.36 13.27 8.64
CA GLN A 151 12.15 14.46 8.33
C GLN A 151 11.26 15.55 7.74
N LEU A 152 11.53 16.81 8.06
CA LEU A 152 10.84 17.95 7.45
C LEU A 152 11.74 18.63 6.40
N ASP A 153 11.19 18.90 5.22
CA ASP A 153 11.84 19.62 4.14
C ASP A 153 10.86 20.60 3.49
N GLY A 154 10.97 21.88 3.86
CA GLY A 154 9.99 22.92 3.50
C GLY A 154 8.57 22.48 3.85
N HIS A 155 7.72 22.37 2.83
CA HIS A 155 6.33 21.93 2.92
C HIS A 155 6.14 20.40 2.90
N GLN A 156 7.19 19.62 3.09
CA GLN A 156 7.14 18.16 2.97
C GLN A 156 7.48 17.47 4.29
N VAL A 157 6.75 16.40 4.59
CA VAL A 157 7.11 15.38 5.57
C VAL A 157 7.63 14.16 4.81
N ARG A 158 8.91 13.87 4.93
CA ARG A 158 9.54 12.65 4.43
C ARG A 158 9.50 11.59 5.51
N MET A 159 8.93 10.42 5.18
CA MET A 159 8.84 9.27 6.07
C MET A 159 9.50 8.06 5.42
N ILE A 160 10.50 7.48 6.09
CA ILE A 160 10.99 6.14 5.79
C ILE A 160 10.46 5.22 6.88
N ASN A 161 9.64 4.25 6.48
CA ASN A 161 8.99 3.31 7.37
C ASN A 161 9.50 1.90 7.08
N GLN A 162 9.61 1.10 8.14
CA GLN A 162 10.16 -0.24 8.07
C GLN A 162 9.40 -1.16 9.02
N LEU A 163 9.04 -2.35 8.54
CA LEU A 163 8.52 -3.46 9.33
C LEU A 163 9.59 -4.55 9.40
N GLU A 164 10.01 -4.92 10.61
CA GLU A 164 10.78 -6.12 10.90
C GLU A 164 9.85 -7.23 11.36
N ASN A 165 9.53 -8.16 10.47
CA ASN A 165 8.59 -9.23 10.76
C ASN A 165 9.30 -10.42 11.44
N GLN A 166 8.93 -10.73 12.67
CA GLN A 166 9.57 -11.71 13.54
C GLN A 166 8.62 -12.87 13.92
N ARG A 167 7.55 -13.08 13.13
CA ARG A 167 6.58 -14.17 13.36
C ARG A 167 7.23 -15.54 13.41
N GLU A 168 6.84 -16.32 14.41
CA GLU A 168 7.39 -17.67 14.61
C GLU A 168 6.85 -18.71 13.61
N ASP A 169 5.61 -18.52 13.11
CA ASP A 169 4.97 -19.50 12.22
C ASP A 169 5.65 -19.63 10.84
N ALA A 170 6.45 -18.63 10.45
CA ALA A 170 7.18 -18.53 9.19
C ALA A 170 6.37 -18.88 7.92
N THR A 171 5.05 -18.74 7.97
CA THR A 171 4.17 -19.16 6.87
C THR A 171 4.20 -18.15 5.73
N PHE A 172 4.32 -18.64 4.49
CA PHE A 172 4.30 -17.79 3.29
C PHE A 172 2.87 -17.44 2.89
N TYR A 173 2.32 -16.38 3.49
CA TYR A 173 0.96 -15.96 3.21
C TYR A 173 0.80 -15.25 1.85
N PRO A 174 -0.41 -15.33 1.24
CA PRO A 174 -0.76 -14.51 0.08
C PRO A 174 -0.51 -13.02 0.35
N ALA A 175 -0.01 -12.33 -0.67
CA ALA A 175 0.18 -10.88 -0.58
C ALA A 175 -1.14 -10.16 -0.31
N ARG A 176 -1.07 -9.13 0.54
CA ARG A 176 -2.21 -8.25 0.85
C ARG A 176 -1.83 -6.80 0.60
N ASP A 177 -2.83 -5.98 0.32
CA ASP A 177 -2.63 -4.54 0.28
C ASP A 177 -2.18 -4.04 1.65
N GLN A 178 -1.16 -3.22 1.65
CA GLN A 178 -0.63 -2.52 2.82
C GLN A 178 -1.08 -1.06 2.79
N GLU A 179 -1.22 -0.41 3.96
CA GLU A 179 -1.49 1.02 4.05
C GLU A 179 -0.20 1.78 4.40
N LEU A 180 0.27 2.62 3.46
CA LEU A 180 1.66 3.10 3.41
C LEU A 180 1.80 4.63 3.40
N PRO A 181 1.53 5.35 4.50
CA PRO A 181 0.83 4.95 5.71
C PRO A 181 -0.69 5.16 5.58
N ALA A 182 -1.43 4.87 6.65
CA ALA A 182 -2.75 5.42 6.88
C ALA A 182 -2.63 6.90 7.31
N VAL A 183 -3.40 7.79 6.71
CA VAL A 183 -3.41 9.24 7.01
C VAL A 183 -4.85 9.65 7.33
N TYR A 184 -5.13 9.92 8.60
CA TYR A 184 -6.43 10.41 9.03
C TYR A 184 -6.36 11.89 9.41
N LEU A 185 -7.13 12.71 8.70
CA LEU A 185 -7.25 14.15 8.95
C LEU A 185 -8.60 14.49 9.58
N THR A 186 -8.67 15.63 10.27
CA THR A 186 -9.89 16.19 10.84
C THR A 186 -10.96 16.46 9.77
N GLY A 187 -12.23 16.48 10.18
CA GLY A 187 -13.38 16.50 9.27
C GLY A 187 -13.52 17.75 8.37
N ASN A 188 -12.72 18.80 8.58
CA ASN A 188 -12.63 19.94 7.67
C ASN A 188 -11.89 19.60 6.36
N PHE A 189 -10.97 18.64 6.38
CA PHE A 189 -10.28 18.14 5.18
C PHE A 189 -11.13 17.06 4.49
N ASN A 190 -12.22 17.51 3.87
CA ASN A 190 -13.27 16.63 3.35
C ASN A 190 -13.45 16.64 1.83
N ARG A 191 -12.49 17.21 1.10
CA ARG A 191 -12.45 17.19 -0.37
C ARG A 191 -11.28 16.34 -0.83
N LEU A 192 -11.58 15.31 -1.60
CA LEU A 192 -10.62 14.33 -2.09
C LEU A 192 -10.24 14.68 -3.53
N ILE A 193 -8.95 14.92 -3.80
CA ILE A 193 -8.47 15.44 -5.08
C ILE A 193 -7.36 14.54 -5.64
N SER A 194 -7.35 14.31 -6.95
CA SER A 194 -6.22 13.72 -7.66
C SER A 194 -6.26 14.05 -9.16
N TYR A 195 -5.15 13.90 -9.87
CA TYR A 195 -5.16 13.81 -11.33
C TYR A 195 -5.27 12.33 -11.76
N ARG A 196 -6.35 12.01 -12.48
CA ARG A 196 -6.70 10.64 -12.90
C ARG A 196 -6.72 10.44 -14.42
N GLY A 197 -6.29 11.45 -15.17
CA GLY A 197 -6.22 11.41 -16.63
C GLY A 197 -5.09 10.53 -17.16
N GLN A 198 -5.00 10.42 -18.48
CA GLN A 198 -4.05 9.55 -19.19
C GLN A 198 -2.74 10.28 -19.58
N ALA A 199 -2.67 11.60 -19.40
CA ALA A 199 -1.52 12.41 -19.76
C ALA A 199 -0.88 13.06 -18.51
N PRO A 200 -0.30 12.25 -17.60
CA PRO A 200 0.31 12.77 -16.38
C PRO A 200 1.39 13.80 -16.71
N TRP A 201 1.48 14.84 -15.89
CA TRP A 201 2.48 15.90 -16.00
C TRP A 201 2.33 16.81 -17.24
N THR A 202 1.14 16.83 -17.86
CA THR A 202 0.82 17.76 -18.97
C THR A 202 0.01 18.99 -18.54
N HIS A 203 -0.12 19.21 -17.22
CA HIS A 203 -0.93 20.28 -16.62
C HIS A 203 -2.43 20.23 -16.92
N GLU A 204 -2.94 19.13 -17.48
CA GLU A 204 -4.39 18.86 -17.53
C GLU A 204 -4.99 18.93 -16.11
N ALA A 205 -6.25 19.37 -16.00
CA ALA A 205 -6.86 19.65 -14.71
C ALA A 205 -6.98 18.41 -13.81
N TRP A 206 -6.75 18.58 -12.51
CA TRP A 206 -7.12 17.60 -11.49
C TRP A 206 -8.66 17.54 -11.35
N GLU A 207 -9.17 16.50 -10.69
CA GLU A 207 -10.59 16.36 -10.40
C GLU A 207 -10.85 16.17 -8.90
N GLU A 208 -12.00 16.66 -8.44
CA GLU A 208 -12.55 16.31 -7.12
C GLU A 208 -13.30 14.99 -7.23
N ILE A 209 -12.97 14.07 -6.34
CA ILE A 209 -13.49 12.71 -6.31
C ILE A 209 -14.61 12.65 -5.27
N GLU A 210 -15.84 12.69 -5.75
CA GLU A 210 -17.02 12.58 -4.88
C GLU A 210 -17.28 11.12 -4.49
N HIS A 211 -17.32 10.85 -3.18
CA HIS A 211 -17.76 9.58 -2.63
C HIS A 211 -18.78 9.79 -1.51
N HIS A 212 -19.94 9.14 -1.64
CA HIS A 212 -21.05 9.23 -0.70
C HIS A 212 -21.49 7.81 -0.32
N PRO A 213 -20.76 7.17 0.60
CA PRO A 213 -21.13 5.84 1.07
C PRO A 213 -22.49 5.93 1.78
N GLN A 214 -23.37 4.97 1.53
CA GLN A 214 -24.60 4.84 2.32
C GLN A 214 -24.25 4.42 3.76
N PRO A 215 -25.13 4.69 4.75
CA PRO A 215 -24.91 4.21 6.11
C PRO A 215 -24.65 2.69 6.15
N GLY A 216 -23.49 2.30 6.69
CA GLY A 216 -23.05 0.90 6.77
C GLY A 216 -22.19 0.42 5.59
N GLU A 217 -21.99 1.24 4.56
CA GLU A 217 -21.02 0.96 3.50
C GLU A 217 -19.59 1.32 3.95
N PHE A 218 -18.60 0.65 3.34
CA PHE A 218 -17.20 0.96 3.58
C PHE A 218 -16.88 2.37 3.04
N PRO A 219 -16.34 3.28 3.87
CA PRO A 219 -16.25 4.69 3.48
C PRO A 219 -15.08 5.02 2.54
N TRP A 220 -14.19 4.07 2.24
CA TRP A 220 -13.01 4.31 1.43
C TRP A 220 -13.17 3.76 0.01
N LEU A 221 -12.86 4.58 -0.98
CA LEU A 221 -12.72 4.16 -2.36
C LEU A 221 -11.32 3.68 -2.64
N ARG A 222 -11.22 2.65 -3.50
CA ARG A 222 -9.98 2.39 -4.21
C ARG A 222 -9.87 3.32 -5.40
N LEU A 223 -8.76 4.03 -5.45
CA LEU A 223 -8.52 5.11 -6.38
C LEU A 223 -7.21 4.90 -7.11
N TYR A 224 -7.13 5.54 -8.28
CA TYR A 224 -5.96 5.59 -9.10
C TYR A 224 -5.63 7.05 -9.40
N GLY A 225 -4.40 7.48 -9.11
CA GLY A 225 -3.86 8.79 -9.48
C GLY A 225 -2.67 8.59 -10.42
N SER A 226 -2.80 9.01 -11.68
CA SER A 226 -1.80 8.76 -12.73
C SER A 226 -0.50 9.52 -12.53
N GLU A 227 -0.54 10.59 -11.73
CA GLU A 227 0.62 11.34 -11.26
C GLU A 227 1.17 10.81 -9.91
N GLY A 228 0.66 9.69 -9.41
CA GLY A 228 1.16 9.05 -8.19
C GLY A 228 0.81 9.79 -6.89
N TRP A 229 -0.24 10.62 -6.89
CA TRP A 229 -0.67 11.36 -5.71
C TRP A 229 -2.18 11.43 -5.53
N ILE A 230 -2.60 11.63 -4.29
CA ILE A 230 -3.95 11.94 -3.87
C ILE A 230 -3.89 12.97 -2.72
N ALA A 231 -4.88 13.84 -2.59
CA ALA A 231 -4.90 14.86 -1.54
C ALA A 231 -6.26 14.97 -0.86
N LEU A 232 -6.21 15.31 0.43
CA LEU A 232 -7.36 15.80 1.18
C LEU A 232 -7.15 17.28 1.44
N VAL A 233 -8.11 18.08 1.03
CA VAL A 233 -8.08 19.53 1.20
C VAL A 233 -9.35 20.03 1.86
N ASP A 234 -9.23 21.21 2.44
CA ASP A 234 -10.35 21.96 3.00
C ASP A 234 -11.14 22.68 1.89
N GLN A 235 -12.11 23.51 2.30
CA GLN A 235 -12.92 24.29 1.36
C GLN A 235 -12.12 25.35 0.59
N ALA A 236 -11.01 25.85 1.14
CA ALA A 236 -10.12 26.79 0.46
C ALA A 236 -9.16 26.08 -0.52
N GLY A 237 -9.10 24.74 -0.50
CA GLY A 237 -8.20 23.96 -1.34
C GLY A 237 -6.80 23.84 -0.75
N TYR A 238 -6.63 24.06 0.55
CA TYR A 238 -5.40 23.79 1.29
C TYR A 238 -5.51 22.48 2.06
N GLY A 239 -4.43 21.69 2.12
CA GLY A 239 -4.42 20.47 2.92
C GLY A 239 -3.18 19.64 2.74
N CYS A 240 -3.35 18.32 2.63
CA CYS A 240 -2.29 17.34 2.62
C CYS A 240 -2.39 16.41 1.41
N GLY A 241 -1.35 16.41 0.58
CA GLY A 241 -1.13 15.44 -0.49
C GLY A 241 -0.27 14.27 0.00
N LEU A 242 -0.64 13.06 -0.40
CA LEU A 242 0.10 11.83 -0.16
C LEU A 242 0.72 11.35 -1.46
N TRP A 243 2.02 11.11 -1.45
CA TRP A 243 2.78 10.59 -2.59
C TRP A 243 3.72 9.46 -2.20
N GLN A 244 3.80 8.46 -3.07
CA GLN A 244 4.80 7.42 -3.00
C GLN A 244 5.35 7.15 -4.41
N SER A 245 6.67 7.04 -4.51
CA SER A 245 7.34 6.79 -5.79
C SER A 245 6.79 5.54 -6.48
N ASN A 246 6.47 5.70 -7.77
CA ASN A 246 5.95 4.66 -8.64
C ASN A 246 4.69 3.94 -8.14
N ASN A 247 3.93 4.51 -7.19
CA ASN A 247 2.67 3.93 -6.75
C ASN A 247 1.47 4.82 -7.11
N PRO A 248 0.66 4.45 -8.11
CA PRO A 248 -0.55 5.19 -8.45
C PRO A 248 -1.81 4.72 -7.74
N THR A 249 -1.75 3.71 -6.86
CA THR A 249 -2.95 3.15 -6.22
C THR A 249 -3.12 3.63 -4.78
N PHE A 250 -4.32 4.11 -4.48
CA PHE A 250 -4.65 4.72 -3.20
C PHE A 250 -5.97 4.16 -2.66
N LEU A 251 -6.14 4.25 -1.34
CA LEU A 251 -7.44 4.35 -0.71
C LEU A 251 -7.68 5.81 -0.31
N GLY A 252 -8.92 6.26 -0.44
CA GLY A 252 -9.29 7.58 0.05
C GLY A 252 -10.79 7.73 0.20
N GLY A 253 -11.22 8.58 1.13
CA GLY A 253 -12.64 8.85 1.35
C GLY A 253 -12.91 9.62 2.63
N ILE A 254 -14.19 9.90 2.86
CA ILE A 254 -14.67 10.69 3.99
C ILE A 254 -15.60 9.83 4.83
N ALA A 255 -15.26 9.64 6.12
CA ALA A 255 -16.16 9.05 7.08
C ALA A 255 -16.85 10.18 7.85
N ASP A 256 -18.07 10.52 7.42
CA ASP A 256 -18.93 11.51 8.07
C ASP A 256 -20.39 11.10 7.86
N HIS A 257 -21.17 11.06 8.93
CA HIS A 257 -22.60 10.70 8.87
C HIS A 257 -23.47 11.84 8.31
N ARG A 258 -22.94 13.07 8.20
CA ARG A 258 -23.64 14.21 7.62
C ARG A 258 -23.65 14.12 6.10
N SER A 259 -24.73 14.62 5.47
CA SER A 259 -24.79 14.77 4.02
C SER A 259 -23.77 15.80 3.50
N VAL A 260 -23.40 15.73 2.23
CA VAL A 260 -22.53 16.73 1.57
C VAL A 260 -23.05 18.14 1.80
N LYS A 261 -24.35 18.34 1.61
CA LYS A 261 -25.02 19.62 1.82
C LYS A 261 -24.82 20.10 3.26
N ALA A 262 -25.08 19.25 4.25
CA ALA A 262 -24.91 19.59 5.65
C ALA A 262 -23.44 19.91 6.02
N ARG A 263 -22.46 19.20 5.42
CA ARG A 263 -21.04 19.52 5.61
C ARG A 263 -20.68 20.89 5.04
N ARG A 264 -21.20 21.23 3.85
CA ARG A 264 -20.99 22.54 3.21
C ARG A 264 -21.67 23.68 3.97
N GLU A 265 -22.87 23.44 4.52
CA GLU A 265 -23.63 24.43 5.31
C GLU A 265 -23.11 24.60 6.74
N SER A 266 -22.35 23.63 7.28
CA SER A 266 -21.79 23.67 8.64
C SER A 266 -20.35 23.15 8.67
N PRO A 267 -19.42 23.84 7.99
CA PRO A 267 -18.04 23.37 7.78
C PRO A 267 -17.22 23.27 9.06
N GLN A 268 -17.66 23.91 10.16
CA GLN A 268 -16.99 23.90 11.47
C GLN A 268 -17.49 22.80 12.41
N SER A 269 -18.53 22.05 12.03
CA SER A 269 -19.01 20.91 12.84
C SER A 269 -18.17 19.66 12.54
N GLY A 270 -17.76 18.92 13.58
CA GLY A 270 -17.03 17.67 13.42
C GLY A 270 -15.57 17.84 12.98
N VAL A 271 -14.95 18.97 13.27
CA VAL A 271 -13.58 19.31 12.84
C VAL A 271 -12.54 19.15 13.94
N GLY A 272 -12.96 18.83 15.15
CA GLY A 272 -12.04 18.59 16.26
C GLY A 272 -11.18 17.35 16.03
N THR A 273 -9.96 17.37 16.58
CA THR A 273 -9.06 16.21 16.53
C THR A 273 -9.69 14.96 17.16
N TYR A 274 -10.58 15.10 18.15
CA TYR A 274 -11.32 13.99 18.76
C TYR A 274 -12.78 13.92 18.32
N ASP A 275 -13.12 14.43 17.13
CA ASP A 275 -14.44 14.25 16.54
C ASP A 275 -14.47 13.04 15.60
N PHE A 276 -15.65 12.43 15.44
CA PHE A 276 -15.80 11.26 14.57
C PHE A 276 -15.55 11.57 13.08
N PRO A 277 -16.01 12.71 12.50
CA PRO A 277 -15.78 12.96 11.09
C PRO A 277 -14.29 13.05 10.75
N THR A 278 -13.89 12.36 9.67
CA THR A 278 -12.50 12.29 9.24
C THR A 278 -12.39 12.12 7.73
N GLY A 279 -11.35 12.71 7.15
CA GLY A 279 -10.86 12.33 5.83
C GLY A 279 -9.74 11.31 5.97
N TYR A 280 -9.73 10.31 5.10
CA TYR A 280 -8.73 9.26 5.08
C TYR A 280 -8.00 9.19 3.73
N LEU A 281 -6.68 9.00 3.77
CA LEU A 281 -5.85 8.62 2.64
C LEU A 281 -4.95 7.45 3.03
N ALA A 282 -4.69 6.54 2.10
CA ALA A 282 -3.55 5.65 2.18
C ALA A 282 -3.00 5.36 0.79
N SER A 283 -1.67 5.32 0.67
CA SER A 283 -1.01 4.70 -0.46
C SER A 283 -1.13 3.19 -0.27
N VAL A 284 -1.60 2.46 -1.27
CA VAL A 284 -1.81 1.02 -1.15
C VAL A 284 -1.08 0.25 -2.24
N ARG A 285 -0.41 -0.83 -1.85
CA ARG A 285 0.14 -1.82 -2.78
C ARG A 285 0.18 -3.20 -2.12
N PRO A 286 -0.02 -4.29 -2.88
CA PRO A 286 0.15 -5.64 -2.37
C PRO A 286 1.61 -5.91 -2.01
N GLU A 287 1.85 -6.61 -0.89
CA GLU A 287 3.17 -7.12 -0.51
C GLU A 287 3.06 -8.46 0.23
N HIS A 288 4.10 -9.30 0.10
CA HIS A 288 4.32 -10.46 0.95
C HIS A 288 5.15 -10.06 2.18
N LEU A 289 4.52 -10.07 3.35
CA LEU A 289 5.20 -9.85 4.62
C LEU A 289 5.66 -11.20 5.19
N GLU A 290 6.84 -11.63 4.78
CA GLU A 290 7.46 -12.88 5.23
C GLU A 290 8.08 -12.75 6.63
N ALA A 291 8.16 -13.86 7.37
CA ALA A 291 8.92 -13.89 8.61
C ALA A 291 10.44 -13.80 8.35
N GLY A 292 11.16 -13.14 9.26
CA GLY A 292 12.60 -12.91 9.15
C GLY A 292 12.97 -11.91 8.06
N LYS A 293 12.03 -11.03 7.67
CA LYS A 293 12.20 -10.07 6.57
C LYS A 293 11.88 -8.66 7.02
N SER A 294 12.64 -7.74 6.45
CA SER A 294 12.39 -6.31 6.51
C SER A 294 11.55 -5.88 5.31
N TYR A 295 10.52 -5.08 5.56
CA TYR A 295 9.80 -4.38 4.52
C TYR A 295 9.95 -2.88 4.71
N VAL A 296 10.68 -2.23 3.80
CA VAL A 296 11.00 -0.79 3.85
C VAL A 296 10.24 -0.07 2.75
N TYR A 297 9.68 1.09 3.09
CA TYR A 297 9.08 1.99 2.10
C TYR A 297 9.25 3.45 2.50
N GLU A 298 9.18 4.31 1.48
CA GLU A 298 9.28 5.75 1.64
C GLU A 298 8.01 6.42 1.15
N THR A 299 7.61 7.48 1.84
CA THR A 299 6.41 8.26 1.54
C THR A 299 6.68 9.74 1.75
N ARG A 300 5.93 10.59 1.03
CA ARG A 300 5.87 12.04 1.25
C ARG A 300 4.45 12.46 1.59
N LEU A 301 4.33 13.27 2.62
CA LEU A 301 3.19 14.17 2.78
C LEU A 301 3.64 15.54 2.30
N VAL A 302 2.81 16.21 1.50
CA VAL A 302 3.07 17.56 0.99
C VAL A 302 1.91 18.45 1.43
N LEU A 303 2.23 19.53 2.14
CA LEU A 303 1.27 20.42 2.77
C LEU A 303 1.18 21.72 1.97
N GLY A 304 -0.02 22.10 1.54
CA GLY A 304 -0.18 23.28 0.70
C GLY A 304 -1.53 23.37 0.01
N SER A 305 -1.66 24.35 -0.87
CA SER A 305 -2.71 24.38 -1.88
C SER A 305 -2.59 23.21 -2.86
N ILE A 306 -3.68 22.86 -3.56
CA ILE A 306 -3.68 21.76 -4.56
C ILE A 306 -2.54 21.95 -5.59
N ASP A 307 -2.31 23.18 -6.06
CA ASP A 307 -1.29 23.46 -7.07
C ASP A 307 0.14 23.35 -6.50
N GLU A 308 0.36 23.76 -5.25
CA GLU A 308 1.65 23.58 -4.56
C GLU A 308 1.94 22.10 -4.31
N ILE A 309 0.93 21.33 -3.91
CA ILE A 309 1.03 19.87 -3.73
C ILE A 309 1.46 19.23 -5.05
N ARG A 310 0.69 19.44 -6.12
CA ARG A 310 0.97 18.84 -7.43
C ARG A 310 2.33 19.25 -7.97
N THR A 311 2.69 20.53 -7.87
CA THR A 311 3.96 21.08 -8.36
C THR A 311 5.16 20.52 -7.58
N SER A 312 5.03 20.38 -6.26
CA SER A 312 6.09 19.79 -5.42
C SER A 312 6.29 18.32 -5.75
N ILE A 313 5.20 17.58 -5.92
CA ILE A 313 5.24 16.16 -6.27
C ILE A 313 5.81 15.95 -7.67
N ALA A 314 5.50 16.82 -8.63
CA ALA A 314 6.08 16.77 -9.97
C ALA A 314 7.63 16.80 -9.96
N LYS A 315 8.24 17.51 -9.00
CA LYS A 315 9.71 17.57 -8.82
C LYS A 315 10.29 16.30 -8.21
N LEU A 316 9.48 15.54 -7.48
CA LEU A 316 9.86 14.29 -6.83
C LEU A 316 9.68 13.08 -7.76
N ALA A 317 8.67 13.14 -8.63
CA ALA A 317 8.33 12.06 -9.54
C ALA A 317 9.43 11.85 -10.59
N ASP A 318 9.85 10.61 -10.78
CA ASP A 318 10.62 10.23 -11.96
C ASP A 318 9.68 10.22 -13.18
N GLN A 319 9.65 11.35 -13.89
CA GLN A 319 8.84 11.51 -15.10
C GLN A 319 9.48 10.83 -16.33
N SER A 320 10.72 10.37 -16.20
CA SER A 320 11.54 9.83 -17.29
C SER A 320 11.58 8.29 -17.32
N GLY A 321 11.42 7.66 -16.15
CA GLY A 321 11.69 6.24 -15.96
C GLY A 321 10.65 5.32 -16.57
N LEU A 322 11.07 4.56 -17.57
CA LEU A 322 10.45 3.28 -17.87
C LEU A 322 10.74 2.32 -16.71
N PRO A 323 9.78 1.47 -16.30
CA PRO A 323 10.01 0.56 -15.19
C PRO A 323 11.16 -0.41 -15.47
N HIS A 324 12.05 -0.54 -14.50
CA HIS A 324 13.14 -1.50 -14.50
C HIS A 324 13.20 -2.17 -13.13
N TRP A 325 13.03 -3.49 -13.12
CA TRP A 325 13.12 -4.33 -11.94
C TRP A 325 14.34 -5.24 -12.05
N SER A 326 15.24 -5.15 -11.07
CA SER A 326 16.38 -6.07 -10.91
C SER A 326 16.26 -6.76 -9.55
N PHE A 327 16.15 -8.09 -9.57
CA PHE A 327 15.84 -8.89 -8.39
C PHE A 327 17.08 -9.34 -7.61
N GLU A 328 18.16 -8.54 -7.67
CA GLU A 328 19.43 -8.80 -6.98
C GLU A 328 19.28 -8.78 -5.46
N LYS A 329 18.38 -7.95 -4.94
CA LYS A 329 18.25 -7.69 -3.49
C LYS A 329 16.93 -8.18 -2.90
N ASP A 330 15.83 -7.97 -3.61
CA ASP A 330 14.47 -8.29 -3.16
C ASP A 330 13.52 -8.46 -4.36
N ARG A 331 12.22 -8.63 -4.07
CA ARG A 331 11.17 -8.76 -5.09
C ARG A 331 10.72 -7.43 -5.69
N GLN A 332 11.19 -6.28 -5.19
CA GLN A 332 10.78 -4.94 -5.60
C GLN A 332 9.25 -4.77 -5.72
N GLY A 333 8.49 -5.33 -4.77
CA GLY A 333 7.02 -5.29 -4.73
C GLY A 333 6.32 -6.25 -5.69
N TRP A 334 7.05 -7.13 -6.39
CA TRP A 334 6.42 -8.21 -7.16
C TRP A 334 5.85 -9.28 -6.24
N THR A 335 4.64 -9.75 -6.55
CA THR A 335 3.88 -10.67 -5.72
C THR A 335 3.47 -11.93 -6.47
N TRP A 336 3.55 -13.06 -5.79
CA TRP A 336 2.92 -14.30 -6.21
C TRP A 336 1.44 -14.26 -5.82
N GLN A 337 0.56 -14.44 -6.80
CA GLN A 337 -0.89 -14.42 -6.61
C GLN A 337 -1.54 -15.70 -7.10
N GLY A 338 -2.42 -16.26 -6.28
CA GLY A 338 -3.14 -17.50 -6.50
C GLY A 338 -4.15 -17.74 -5.39
N SER A 339 -4.75 -18.93 -5.34
CA SER A 339 -5.48 -19.35 -4.12
C SER A 339 -4.50 -19.50 -2.96
N GLU A 340 -4.98 -19.35 -1.72
CA GLU A 340 -4.14 -19.55 -0.52
C GLU A 340 -3.48 -20.94 -0.52
N SER A 341 -4.23 -21.99 -0.90
CA SER A 341 -3.70 -23.34 -1.06
C SER A 341 -2.60 -23.44 -2.12
N ALA A 342 -2.72 -22.71 -3.24
CA ALA A 342 -1.72 -22.72 -4.29
C ALA A 342 -0.46 -21.96 -3.87
N ILE A 343 -0.62 -20.83 -3.18
CA ILE A 343 0.50 -20.05 -2.62
C ILE A 343 1.23 -20.82 -1.51
N HIS A 344 0.53 -21.56 -0.65
CA HIS A 344 1.17 -22.41 0.35
C HIS A 344 1.93 -23.59 -0.29
N ALA A 345 1.45 -24.10 -1.43
CA ALA A 345 2.14 -25.13 -2.20
C ALA A 345 3.35 -24.58 -2.96
N CYS A 346 3.41 -23.27 -3.23
CA CYS A 346 4.63 -22.60 -3.68
C CYS A 346 5.63 -22.61 -2.53
N GLN A 347 6.59 -23.53 -2.57
CA GLN A 347 7.68 -23.50 -1.61
C GLN A 347 8.46 -22.19 -1.76
N ARG A 348 8.75 -21.54 -0.63
CA ARG A 348 9.76 -20.49 -0.56
C ARG A 348 11.09 -21.11 -1.01
N LEU A 349 11.66 -20.61 -2.10
CA LEU A 349 13.05 -20.96 -2.39
C LEU A 349 13.92 -20.25 -1.35
N PRO A 350 14.95 -20.93 -0.78
CA PRO A 350 15.81 -20.34 0.23
C PRO A 350 16.36 -19.01 -0.25
N GLU A 351 16.31 -18.02 0.64
CA GLU A 351 17.05 -16.79 0.43
C GLU A 351 18.54 -17.02 0.28
N GLY A 352 19.16 -16.17 -0.55
CA GLY A 352 20.61 -16.16 -0.74
C GLY A 352 21.06 -16.28 -2.18
N LYS A 353 20.20 -16.05 -3.17
CA LYS A 353 20.61 -15.87 -4.57
C LYS A 353 19.92 -14.65 -5.16
N GLU A 354 20.69 -13.88 -5.93
CA GLU A 354 20.43 -12.59 -6.56
C GLU A 354 19.33 -12.63 -7.64
N VAL A 355 18.18 -13.28 -7.36
CA VAL A 355 17.08 -13.51 -8.30
C VAL A 355 15.71 -13.70 -7.61
N LEU A 356 14.65 -13.19 -8.23
CA LEU A 356 13.28 -13.49 -7.83
C LEU A 356 12.95 -14.93 -8.22
N SER A 357 12.49 -15.73 -7.27
CA SER A 357 12.28 -17.14 -7.51
C SER A 357 11.06 -17.69 -6.77
N GLY A 358 10.49 -18.77 -7.29
CA GLY A 358 9.36 -19.47 -6.71
C GLY A 358 9.05 -20.77 -7.46
N VAL A 359 8.17 -21.60 -6.87
CA VAL A 359 7.65 -22.80 -7.53
C VAL A 359 6.21 -22.53 -7.92
N VAL A 360 5.89 -22.58 -9.20
CA VAL A 360 4.57 -22.19 -9.72
C VAL A 360 3.78 -23.44 -10.11
N THR A 361 2.55 -23.57 -9.62
CA THR A 361 1.62 -24.59 -10.11
C THR A 361 0.82 -24.02 -11.28
N CYS A 362 0.81 -24.73 -12.40
CA CYS A 362 0.23 -24.27 -13.67
C CYS A 362 -1.18 -23.69 -13.51
N GLY A 363 -1.39 -22.45 -13.98
CA GLY A 363 -2.70 -21.78 -13.99
C GLY A 363 -3.26 -21.42 -12.61
N ALA A 364 -2.62 -21.83 -11.51
CA ALA A 364 -3.06 -21.56 -10.15
C ALA A 364 -2.30 -20.39 -9.51
N VAL A 365 -1.05 -20.17 -9.94
CA VAL A 365 -0.19 -19.09 -9.44
C VAL A 365 0.36 -18.25 -10.58
N HIS A 366 0.37 -16.94 -10.36
CA HIS A 366 0.85 -15.93 -11.29
C HIS A 366 1.78 -14.96 -10.59
N LEU A 367 2.70 -14.38 -11.35
CA LEU A 367 3.57 -13.33 -10.87
C LEU A 367 2.98 -11.97 -11.28
N VAL A 368 2.80 -11.06 -10.34
CA VAL A 368 2.12 -9.77 -10.56
C VAL A 368 3.03 -8.64 -10.10
N SER A 369 3.19 -7.63 -10.95
CA SER A 369 4.04 -6.47 -10.65
C SER A 369 3.47 -5.63 -9.51
N PRO A 370 4.31 -4.82 -8.85
CA PRO A 370 3.78 -3.69 -8.11
C PRO A 370 2.96 -2.79 -9.06
N PRO A 371 2.03 -1.99 -8.52
CA PRO A 371 1.48 -0.85 -9.25
C PRO A 371 2.61 -0.01 -9.86
N CYS A 372 2.40 0.52 -11.05
CA CYS A 372 3.38 1.33 -11.78
C CYS A 372 2.65 2.27 -12.75
N VAL A 373 3.36 3.20 -13.38
CA VAL A 373 2.78 4.07 -14.42
C VAL A 373 3.81 4.33 -15.51
N TRP A 374 3.49 3.98 -16.75
CA TRP A 374 4.21 4.53 -17.91
C TRP A 374 3.29 4.66 -19.11
N GLN A 375 3.64 5.55 -20.04
CA GLN A 375 2.92 5.73 -21.30
C GLN A 375 3.40 4.72 -22.33
N LEU A 376 2.47 4.07 -23.04
CA LEU A 376 2.79 3.15 -24.13
C LEU A 376 3.59 3.84 -25.25
N ALA A 377 3.39 5.14 -25.46
CA ALA A 377 4.21 5.93 -26.40
C ALA A 377 5.70 6.00 -26.03
N LYS A 378 6.07 5.82 -24.75
CA LYS A 378 7.48 5.75 -24.33
C LYS A 378 8.06 4.36 -24.51
N SER A 379 7.25 3.33 -24.32
CA SER A 379 7.64 1.92 -24.51
C SER A 379 6.44 0.99 -24.63
N ARG A 380 6.48 0.17 -25.67
CA ARG A 380 5.61 -1.02 -25.82
C ARG A 380 6.37 -2.33 -25.64
N ARG A 381 7.69 -2.29 -25.43
CA ARG A 381 8.54 -3.49 -25.41
C ARG A 381 8.98 -3.80 -23.99
N LEU A 382 8.73 -5.02 -23.54
CA LEU A 382 9.19 -5.54 -22.25
C LEU A 382 10.21 -6.66 -22.49
N LYS A 383 11.28 -6.64 -21.73
CA LYS A 383 12.32 -7.68 -21.74
C LYS A 383 12.45 -8.28 -20.35
N ALA A 384 12.51 -9.61 -20.27
CA ALA A 384 12.77 -10.33 -19.04
C ALA A 384 13.90 -11.34 -19.19
N SER A 385 14.71 -11.47 -18.15
CA SER A 385 15.74 -12.51 -18.02
C SER A 385 15.24 -13.60 -17.08
N LEU A 386 14.90 -14.78 -17.61
CA LEU A 386 14.23 -15.83 -16.83
C LEU A 386 14.77 -17.24 -17.10
N GLN A 387 14.64 -18.10 -16.10
CA GLN A 387 14.98 -19.51 -16.12
C GLN A 387 13.76 -20.31 -15.64
N LEU A 388 13.29 -21.25 -16.45
CA LEU A 388 12.25 -22.21 -16.09
C LEU A 388 12.84 -23.61 -16.04
N ASP A 389 12.56 -24.36 -14.97
CA ASP A 389 12.92 -25.78 -14.87
C ASP A 389 11.75 -26.63 -15.39
N SER A 390 11.76 -26.90 -16.69
CA SER A 390 10.70 -27.68 -17.35
C SER A 390 11.28 -28.67 -18.36
N THR A 391 10.66 -29.84 -18.46
CA THR A 391 10.92 -30.86 -19.49
C THR A 391 10.06 -30.66 -20.76
N GLN A 392 9.29 -29.58 -20.83
CA GLN A 392 8.44 -29.24 -21.98
C GLN A 392 8.45 -27.74 -22.23
N PRO A 393 8.17 -27.27 -23.47
CA PRO A 393 7.97 -25.85 -23.72
C PRO A 393 6.85 -25.28 -22.86
N VAL A 394 7.07 -24.09 -22.31
CA VAL A 394 6.10 -23.41 -21.43
C VAL A 394 5.56 -22.18 -22.13
N ARG A 395 4.24 -22.05 -22.22
CA ARG A 395 3.62 -20.82 -22.70
C ARG A 395 3.63 -19.78 -21.57
N LEU A 396 4.18 -18.61 -21.85
CA LEU A 396 4.17 -17.44 -20.99
C LEU A 396 3.14 -16.45 -21.52
N ASN A 397 2.15 -16.11 -20.69
CA ASN A 397 1.16 -15.09 -21.01
C ASN A 397 1.45 -13.85 -20.17
N LEU A 398 1.81 -12.75 -20.83
CA LEU A 398 1.95 -11.45 -20.20
C LEU A 398 0.64 -10.68 -20.39
N TYR A 399 0.01 -10.31 -19.27
CA TYR A 399 -1.13 -9.41 -19.22
C TYR A 399 -0.68 -8.04 -18.72
N TRP A 400 -1.36 -6.99 -19.18
CA TRP A 400 -1.22 -5.65 -18.63
C TRP A 400 -2.58 -5.02 -18.32
N GLN A 401 -2.56 -3.96 -17.53
CA GLN A 401 -3.74 -3.17 -17.20
C GLN A 401 -3.53 -1.71 -17.56
N HIS A 402 -4.62 -1.03 -17.90
CA HIS A 402 -4.73 0.42 -17.87
C HIS A 402 -5.02 0.91 -16.45
N PRO A 403 -4.74 2.19 -16.15
CA PRO A 403 -5.29 2.88 -15.00
C PRO A 403 -6.78 2.62 -14.77
N GLY A 404 -7.14 2.20 -13.56
CA GLY A 404 -8.54 2.02 -13.18
C GLY A 404 -9.18 0.69 -13.60
N ASP A 405 -8.48 -0.16 -14.37
CA ASP A 405 -8.96 -1.51 -14.67
C ASP A 405 -9.15 -2.32 -13.38
N ARG A 406 -10.33 -2.94 -13.23
CA ARG A 406 -10.64 -3.75 -12.04
C ARG A 406 -9.95 -5.11 -12.06
N GLU A 407 -9.68 -5.64 -13.24
CA GLU A 407 -9.11 -6.97 -13.43
C GLU A 407 -8.23 -7.06 -14.69
N PHE A 408 -7.38 -8.09 -14.76
CA PHE A 408 -6.63 -8.41 -15.97
C PHE A 408 -7.56 -9.11 -16.95
N VAL A 409 -7.85 -8.47 -18.08
CA VAL A 409 -8.77 -9.01 -19.10
C VAL A 409 -8.02 -9.71 -20.24
N PRO A 410 -8.64 -10.71 -20.90
CA PRO A 410 -7.99 -11.44 -22.00
C PRO A 410 -7.57 -10.58 -23.20
N GLY A 411 -8.26 -9.44 -23.43
CA GLY A 411 -7.93 -8.52 -24.53
C GLY A 411 -6.63 -7.73 -24.34
N GLN A 412 -6.08 -7.71 -23.13
CA GLN A 412 -4.80 -7.08 -22.80
C GLN A 412 -3.77 -8.16 -22.44
N MET A 413 -3.48 -9.06 -23.40
CA MET A 413 -2.56 -10.18 -23.24
C MET A 413 -1.69 -10.41 -24.48
N VAL A 414 -0.43 -10.76 -24.27
CA VAL A 414 0.47 -11.33 -25.29
C VAL A 414 1.06 -12.66 -24.82
N SER A 415 1.30 -13.56 -25.76
CA SER A 415 1.82 -14.90 -25.48
C SER A 415 3.16 -15.14 -26.17
N THR A 416 4.11 -15.72 -25.44
CA THR A 416 5.40 -16.17 -25.97
C THR A 416 5.65 -17.61 -25.49
N ILE A 417 6.38 -18.41 -26.28
CA ILE A 417 6.81 -19.75 -25.88
C ILE A 417 8.23 -19.67 -25.32
N TYR A 418 8.43 -20.16 -24.11
CA TYR A 418 9.75 -20.46 -23.56
C TYR A 418 10.19 -21.83 -24.09
N GLY A 419 11.20 -21.84 -24.95
CA GLY A 419 11.58 -23.01 -25.74
C GLY A 419 12.69 -23.86 -25.13
N LYS A 420 13.45 -23.35 -24.15
CA LYS A 420 14.54 -24.09 -23.50
C LYS A 420 13.98 -25.12 -22.53
N VAL A 421 14.36 -26.38 -22.74
CA VAL A 421 13.83 -27.53 -22.02
C VAL A 421 14.98 -28.31 -21.39
N ASN A 422 14.82 -28.79 -20.16
CA ASN A 422 15.80 -29.64 -19.51
C ASN A 422 15.73 -31.06 -20.09
N GLU A 423 16.87 -31.61 -20.52
CA GLU A 423 16.95 -32.90 -21.23
C GLU A 423 16.75 -34.13 -20.31
N SER A 424 16.81 -33.96 -18.98
CA SER A 424 16.47 -35.02 -18.01
C SER A 424 16.04 -34.45 -16.65
N GLN A 425 15.24 -35.20 -15.88
CA GLN A 425 14.85 -34.83 -14.51
C GLN A 425 16.01 -34.84 -13.49
N ASN A 426 17.18 -35.39 -13.85
CA ASN A 426 18.35 -35.56 -12.97
C ASN A 426 19.55 -34.68 -13.36
N GLN A 427 19.43 -33.80 -14.36
CA GLN A 427 20.50 -32.85 -14.68
C GLN A 427 20.50 -31.70 -13.67
N THR A 428 21.57 -31.63 -12.88
CA THR A 428 21.88 -30.51 -11.98
C THR A 428 22.57 -29.34 -12.70
N GLU A 429 22.87 -29.47 -14.00
CA GLU A 429 23.42 -28.38 -14.80
C GLU A 429 22.31 -27.42 -15.20
N SER A 430 22.32 -26.25 -14.58
CA SER A 430 21.33 -25.20 -14.78
C SER A 430 21.27 -24.75 -16.24
N SER A 431 20.13 -24.92 -16.89
CA SER A 431 19.79 -24.17 -18.09
C SER A 431 19.95 -22.66 -17.82
N GLY A 432 21.00 -22.02 -18.33
CA GLY A 432 21.25 -20.59 -18.09
C GLY A 432 20.05 -19.69 -18.47
N PHE A 433 19.97 -18.49 -17.89
CA PHE A 433 18.89 -17.52 -18.13
C PHE A 433 18.69 -17.23 -19.62
N GLU A 434 17.43 -17.21 -20.05
CA GLU A 434 16.98 -16.86 -21.40
C GLU A 434 16.36 -15.46 -21.39
N GLN A 435 16.55 -14.73 -22.50
CA GLN A 435 15.92 -13.43 -22.70
C GLN A 435 14.59 -13.62 -23.42
N ILE A 436 13.50 -13.23 -22.76
CA ILE A 436 12.17 -13.19 -23.34
C ILE A 436 11.80 -11.73 -23.62
N GLU A 437 11.23 -11.50 -24.79
CA GLU A 437 10.72 -10.19 -25.19
C GLU A 437 9.22 -10.28 -25.49
N TRP A 438 8.49 -9.26 -25.05
CA TRP A 438 7.08 -9.05 -25.33
C TRP A 438 6.90 -7.67 -25.95
N GLU A 439 6.01 -7.59 -26.95
CA GLU A 439 5.58 -6.33 -27.54
C GLU A 439 4.08 -6.16 -27.26
N LEU A 440 3.74 -5.12 -26.50
CA LEU A 440 2.37 -4.79 -26.15
C LEU A 440 1.66 -4.25 -27.41
N PRO A 441 0.56 -4.89 -27.87
CA PRO A 441 -0.10 -4.55 -29.11
C PRO A 441 -0.72 -3.15 -29.05
N ASP A 442 -0.83 -2.55 -30.23
CA ASP A 442 -1.75 -1.44 -30.41
C ASP A 442 -3.17 -1.97 -30.26
N THR A 443 -3.84 -1.56 -29.20
CA THR A 443 -5.22 -1.98 -28.94
C THR A 443 -6.13 -1.00 -29.69
N ASN A 444 -7.01 -1.49 -30.55
CA ASN A 444 -8.10 -0.79 -31.26
C ASN A 444 -8.33 0.71 -30.93
N GLY A 445 -7.49 1.63 -31.45
CA GLY A 445 -7.68 3.08 -31.26
C GLY A 445 -7.31 3.63 -29.86
N ILE A 446 -6.63 2.84 -29.04
CA ILE A 446 -6.07 3.23 -27.74
C ILE A 446 -4.91 4.18 -28.02
N ALA A 447 -5.19 5.48 -27.83
CA ALA A 447 -4.34 6.61 -28.18
C ALA A 447 -2.90 6.49 -27.63
N GLU A 448 -1.95 7.19 -28.26
CA GLU A 448 -0.56 7.38 -27.78
C GLU A 448 -0.45 7.71 -26.28
N LYS A 449 -1.48 8.35 -25.71
CA LYS A 449 -1.59 8.72 -24.30
C LYS A 449 -1.85 7.57 -23.34
N SER A 450 -2.02 6.34 -23.80
CA SER A 450 -2.50 5.26 -22.94
C SER A 450 -1.43 4.77 -21.97
N LEU A 451 -1.84 4.60 -20.71
CA LEU A 451 -0.96 4.22 -19.63
C LEU A 451 -1.01 2.72 -19.34
N VAL A 452 0.11 2.16 -18.88
CA VAL A 452 0.15 0.84 -18.25
C VAL A 452 0.28 1.03 -16.74
N SER A 453 -0.55 0.30 -15.99
CA SER A 453 -0.65 0.41 -14.53
C SER A 453 -0.13 -0.81 -13.77
N ARG A 454 -0.10 -1.97 -14.42
CA ARG A 454 0.24 -3.26 -13.81
C ARG A 454 0.56 -4.32 -14.85
N LEU A 455 1.37 -5.31 -14.46
CA LEU A 455 1.69 -6.49 -15.27
C LEU A 455 1.35 -7.78 -14.51
N ARG A 456 0.98 -8.83 -15.25
CA ARG A 456 0.86 -10.21 -14.72
C ARG A 456 1.49 -11.19 -15.70
N ILE A 457 2.37 -12.04 -15.21
CA ILE A 457 2.93 -13.18 -15.94
C ILE A 457 2.23 -14.44 -15.44
N SER A 458 1.56 -15.13 -16.36
CA SER A 458 1.00 -16.46 -16.14
C SER A 458 1.83 -17.51 -16.84
N PHE A 459 2.11 -18.60 -16.13
CA PHE A 459 2.89 -19.74 -16.61
C PHE A 459 1.93 -20.89 -16.96
N ALA A 460 1.99 -21.38 -18.20
CA ALA A 460 1.12 -22.41 -18.72
C ALA A 460 1.94 -23.52 -19.41
N PRO A 461 2.56 -24.45 -18.65
CA PRO A 461 3.11 -25.69 -19.20
C PRO A 461 2.02 -26.54 -19.85
N THR A 462 2.43 -27.43 -20.76
CA THR A 462 1.51 -28.33 -21.45
C THR A 462 0.95 -29.38 -20.48
N ASP A 463 1.79 -29.94 -19.59
CA ASP A 463 1.35 -30.72 -18.44
C ASP A 463 1.06 -29.82 -17.22
N ARG A 464 -0.21 -29.78 -16.81
CA ARG A 464 -0.69 -28.95 -15.70
C ARG A 464 -0.41 -29.53 -14.31
N SER A 465 0.05 -30.77 -14.22
CA SER A 465 0.41 -31.41 -12.96
C SER A 465 1.81 -31.04 -12.47
N ILE A 466 2.63 -30.43 -13.33
CA ILE A 466 4.01 -30.05 -13.05
C ILE A 466 4.05 -28.88 -12.05
N GLN A 467 4.88 -29.03 -11.02
CA GLN A 467 5.43 -27.92 -10.25
C GLN A 467 6.59 -27.32 -11.05
N LEU A 468 6.49 -26.04 -11.39
CA LEU A 468 7.45 -25.35 -12.25
C LEU A 468 8.33 -24.41 -11.42
N PRO A 469 9.58 -24.77 -11.09
CA PRO A 469 10.53 -23.82 -10.54
C PRO A 469 10.81 -22.70 -11.56
N VAL A 470 10.70 -21.45 -11.09
CA VAL A 470 10.91 -20.24 -11.88
C VAL A 470 11.95 -19.37 -11.17
N LYS A 471 12.90 -18.84 -11.94
CA LYS A 471 13.80 -17.77 -11.52
C LYS A 471 13.77 -16.63 -12.53
N ILE A 472 13.80 -15.40 -12.04
CA ILE A 472 13.80 -14.19 -12.85
C ILE A 472 14.87 -13.26 -12.29
N GLN A 473 15.77 -12.81 -13.16
CA GLN A 473 16.81 -11.85 -12.80
C GLN A 473 16.33 -10.42 -12.93
N SER A 474 15.63 -10.12 -14.01
CA SER A 474 15.15 -8.76 -14.29
C SER A 474 13.96 -8.75 -15.22
N ILE A 475 13.17 -7.67 -15.12
CA ILE A 475 12.10 -7.31 -16.05
C ILE A 475 12.25 -5.81 -16.32
N ARG A 476 12.22 -5.37 -17.57
CA ARG A 476 12.34 -3.95 -17.90
C ARG A 476 11.55 -3.55 -19.14
N ALA A 477 10.99 -2.35 -19.11
CA ALA A 477 10.49 -1.69 -20.31
C ALA A 477 11.64 -1.07 -21.11
N MET A 478 11.63 -1.28 -22.42
CA MET A 478 12.68 -0.88 -23.35
C MET A 478 12.24 0.38 -24.10
N THR A 479 13.08 1.41 -24.16
CA THR A 479 12.79 2.60 -24.97
C THR A 479 12.55 2.24 -26.43
N ILE A 480 11.59 2.92 -27.06
CA ILE A 480 11.48 2.93 -28.52
C ILE A 480 12.73 3.64 -29.06
N GLN A 481 13.55 2.95 -29.85
CA GLN A 481 14.72 3.53 -30.50
C GLN A 481 14.32 4.38 -31.70
#